data_AF-A0A1Z9BG05-F1
#
_entry.id   AF-A0A1Z9BG05-F1
#
_cell.length_a   1.000
_cell.length_b   1.000
_cell.length_c   1.000
_cell.angle_alpha   90.00
_cell.angle_beta   90.00
_cell.angle_gamma   90.00
#
_symmetry.space_group_name_H-M   'P 1'
#
loop_
_entity.id
_entity.type
_entity.pdbx_description
1 polymer ?
#
loop_
_entity_poly.entity_id
_entity_poly.type
_entity_poly.pdbx_seq_one_letter_code
_entity_poly.pdbx_strand_id
1 'polypeptide(L)'
;EHSYNCLNFSFFLNNQLNKVFYPKFFFIFFILFFIQSSFADPFSSGDVALGENLHNQNCKTCHDGMVPGGDGNELYLSELRVISTSSKLISQVEFCANQNGLTWFEEEIESVSKYLNDNFYNLSD
;
A
#
# COMPACT_ATOMS: atom_id res chain seq x y z
N GLU A 1 -31.83 -76.55 -18.63
CA GLU A 1 -32.62 -76.35 -17.40
C GLU A 1 -31.77 -75.66 -16.35
N HIS A 2 -32.35 -74.67 -15.66
CA HIS A 2 -31.98 -74.08 -14.34
C HIS A 2 -30.55 -73.53 -14.16
N SER A 3 -30.26 -72.21 -14.18
CA SER A 3 -30.76 -71.06 -13.39
C SER A 3 -30.37 -71.09 -11.90
N TYR A 4 -29.20 -70.49 -11.56
CA TYR A 4 -28.84 -69.94 -10.25
C TYR A 4 -27.70 -68.92 -10.47
N ASN A 5 -27.58 -67.74 -9.87
CA ASN A 5 -28.49 -66.87 -9.12
C ASN A 5 -27.74 -65.51 -9.02
N CYS A 6 -28.33 -64.44 -9.57
CA CYS A 6 -27.75 -63.09 -9.61
C CYS A 6 -27.92 -62.36 -8.27
N LEU A 7 -27.24 -62.79 -7.21
CA LEU A 7 -27.37 -62.17 -5.87
C LEU A 7 -26.03 -61.79 -5.21
N ASN A 8 -24.96 -61.54 -5.98
CA ASN A 8 -23.67 -61.10 -5.40
C ASN A 8 -23.06 -59.85 -6.03
N PHE A 9 -23.81 -59.07 -6.82
CA PHE A 9 -23.30 -57.81 -7.38
C PHE A 9 -23.87 -56.54 -6.74
N SER A 10 -25.02 -56.65 -6.05
CA SER A 10 -25.71 -55.50 -5.44
C SER A 10 -25.14 -55.08 -4.08
N PHE A 11 -24.28 -55.87 -3.44
CA PHE A 11 -23.63 -55.48 -2.17
C PHE A 11 -22.36 -54.64 -2.39
N PHE A 12 -21.68 -54.78 -3.53
CA PHE A 12 -20.41 -54.08 -3.79
C PHE A 12 -20.56 -52.69 -4.41
N LEU A 13 -21.78 -52.29 -4.79
CA LEU A 13 -22.06 -50.97 -5.39
C LEU A 13 -22.59 -49.92 -4.41
N ASN A 14 -22.92 -50.30 -3.15
CA ASN A 14 -23.59 -49.38 -2.22
C ASN A 14 -22.69 -48.78 -1.13
N ASN A 15 -21.36 -48.87 -1.27
CA ASN A 15 -20.42 -48.26 -0.30
C ASN A 15 -19.30 -47.42 -0.93
N GLN A 16 -19.47 -46.99 -2.19
CA GLN A 16 -18.50 -46.11 -2.87
C GLN A 16 -19.15 -44.85 -3.47
N LEU A 17 -20.35 -44.47 -3.01
CA LEU A 17 -21.07 -43.30 -3.53
C LEU A 17 -21.18 -42.12 -2.54
N ASN A 18 -20.46 -42.15 -1.42
CA ASN A 18 -20.47 -41.05 -0.43
C ASN A 18 -19.11 -40.36 -0.22
N LYS A 19 -18.07 -40.71 -1.00
CA LYS A 19 -16.73 -40.09 -0.88
C LYS A 19 -16.34 -39.14 -2.02
N VAL A 20 -17.27 -38.76 -2.88
CA VAL A 20 -17.06 -37.74 -3.92
C VAL A 20 -18.11 -36.62 -3.83
N PHE A 21 -18.69 -36.42 -2.64
CA PHE A 21 -19.72 -35.40 -2.39
C PHE A 21 -19.14 -34.16 -1.68
N TYR A 22 -17.97 -33.66 -2.06
CA TYR A 22 -17.54 -32.29 -1.68
C TYR A 22 -16.72 -31.54 -2.77
N PRO A 23 -17.08 -31.54 -4.08
CA PRO A 23 -16.33 -30.76 -5.07
C PRO A 23 -16.73 -29.27 -5.06
N LYS A 24 -17.96 -28.93 -4.62
CA LYS A 24 -18.47 -27.55 -4.66
C LYS A 24 -17.89 -26.64 -3.57
N PHE A 25 -17.64 -27.17 -2.37
CA PHE A 25 -17.07 -26.40 -1.27
C PHE A 25 -15.56 -26.15 -1.44
N PHE A 26 -14.83 -27.09 -2.04
CA PHE A 26 -13.39 -26.93 -2.31
C PHE A 26 -13.11 -25.87 -3.38
N PHE A 27 -13.98 -25.76 -4.40
CA PHE A 27 -13.83 -24.76 -5.47
C PHE A 27 -14.07 -23.32 -4.97
N ILE A 28 -14.98 -23.12 -4.02
CA ILE A 28 -15.28 -21.80 -3.42
C ILE A 28 -14.11 -21.31 -2.56
N PHE A 29 -13.42 -22.21 -1.86
CA PHE A 29 -12.25 -21.88 -1.03
C PHE A 29 -11.03 -21.46 -1.87
N PHE A 30 -10.89 -22.00 -3.09
CA PHE A 30 -9.80 -21.65 -4.02
C PHE A 30 -9.99 -20.28 -4.68
N ILE A 31 -11.23 -19.83 -4.89
CA ILE A 31 -11.54 -18.50 -5.47
C ILE A 31 -11.32 -17.36 -4.47
N LEU A 32 -11.47 -17.62 -3.16
CA LEU A 32 -11.28 -16.61 -2.10
C LEU A 32 -9.79 -16.36 -1.77
N PHE A 33 -8.85 -17.12 -2.32
CA PHE A 33 -7.42 -17.01 -2.02
C PHE A 33 -6.67 -15.96 -2.87
N PHE A 34 -7.30 -15.41 -3.93
CA PHE A 34 -6.62 -14.50 -4.89
C PHE A 34 -7.03 -13.02 -4.73
N ILE A 35 -7.34 -12.56 -3.52
CA ILE A 35 -7.47 -11.12 -3.26
C ILE A 35 -6.05 -10.57 -3.07
N GLN A 36 -5.37 -10.23 -4.17
CA GLN A 36 -4.12 -9.49 -4.14
C GLN A 36 -4.44 -8.01 -3.86
N SER A 37 -3.98 -7.50 -2.72
CA SER A 37 -4.01 -6.05 -2.46
C SER A 37 -3.04 -5.36 -3.43
N SER A 38 -3.55 -4.55 -4.35
CA SER A 38 -2.72 -3.65 -5.15
C SER A 38 -2.35 -2.44 -4.27
N PHE A 39 -1.09 -2.34 -3.87
CA PHE A 39 -0.56 -1.11 -3.28
C PHE A 39 -0.17 -0.19 -4.43
N ALA A 40 -0.89 0.93 -4.56
CA ALA A 40 -0.49 2.00 -5.46
C ALA A 40 0.61 2.82 -4.78
N ASP A 41 1.66 3.20 -5.52
CA ASP A 41 2.65 4.14 -5.00
C ASP A 41 1.97 5.51 -4.83
N PRO A 42 1.84 6.03 -3.60
CA PRO A 42 1.16 7.29 -3.34
C PRO A 42 1.88 8.51 -3.92
N PHE A 43 3.11 8.34 -4.42
CA PHE A 43 3.91 9.40 -5.05
C PHE A 43 4.31 9.05 -6.49
N SER A 44 3.49 8.26 -7.18
CA SER A 44 3.81 7.69 -8.50
C SER A 44 4.11 8.72 -9.59
N SER A 45 3.66 9.96 -9.44
CA SER A 45 3.89 11.06 -10.38
C SER A 45 5.07 11.95 -10.00
N GLY A 46 5.70 11.71 -8.84
CA GLY A 46 6.76 12.55 -8.29
C GLY A 46 8.15 12.32 -8.90
N ASP A 47 8.87 13.40 -9.15
CA ASP A 47 10.30 13.43 -9.47
C ASP A 47 11.11 13.83 -8.24
N VAL A 48 12.00 12.94 -7.77
CA VAL A 48 12.79 13.16 -6.55
C VAL A 48 13.72 14.37 -6.68
N ALA A 49 14.33 14.59 -7.85
CA ALA A 49 15.27 15.69 -8.06
C ALA A 49 14.53 17.04 -8.09
N LEU A 50 13.35 17.08 -8.70
CA LEU A 50 12.45 18.24 -8.61
C LEU A 50 12.03 18.48 -7.17
N GLY A 51 11.63 17.43 -6.46
CA GLY A 51 11.21 17.48 -5.07
C GLY A 51 12.27 18.06 -4.13
N GLU A 52 13.51 17.59 -4.25
CA GLU A 52 14.65 18.13 -3.50
C GLU A 52 14.84 19.63 -3.79
N ASN A 53 14.81 20.00 -5.06
CA ASN A 53 15.01 21.38 -5.50
C ASN A 53 13.93 22.34 -4.96
N LEU A 54 12.66 21.94 -5.06
CA LEU A 54 11.51 22.68 -4.55
C LEU A 54 11.54 22.78 -3.02
N HIS A 55 11.83 21.68 -2.34
CA HIS A 55 11.96 21.63 -0.89
C HIS A 55 13.04 22.61 -0.39
N ASN A 56 14.23 22.55 -0.97
CA ASN A 56 15.36 23.36 -0.54
C ASN A 56 15.11 24.86 -0.73
N GLN A 57 14.36 25.24 -1.76
CA GLN A 57 14.02 26.64 -2.04
C GLN A 57 12.91 27.18 -1.14
N ASN A 58 11.92 26.34 -0.78
CA ASN A 58 10.65 26.83 -0.25
C ASN A 58 10.36 26.40 1.19
N CYS A 59 10.96 25.32 1.69
CA CYS A 59 10.67 24.78 3.02
C CYS A 59 11.75 25.14 4.05
N LYS A 60 13.03 25.14 3.63
CA LYS A 60 14.17 25.27 4.55
C LYS A 60 14.19 26.55 5.36
N THR A 61 13.85 27.70 4.78
CA THR A 61 13.91 29.00 5.49
C THR A 61 13.13 28.99 6.81
N CYS A 62 11.91 28.46 6.80
CA CYS A 62 11.10 28.37 8.02
C CYS A 62 11.58 27.24 8.94
N HIS A 63 11.92 26.09 8.37
CA HIS A 63 12.31 24.90 9.15
C HIS A 63 13.66 25.06 9.85
N ASP A 64 14.66 25.62 9.15
CA ASP A 64 15.97 25.95 9.72
C ASP A 64 15.80 26.92 10.91
N GLY A 65 14.82 27.83 10.84
CA GLY A 65 14.47 28.73 11.95
C GLY A 65 13.78 28.08 13.15
N MET A 66 13.25 26.86 13.00
CA MET A 66 12.58 26.11 14.08
C MET A 66 13.54 25.21 14.87
N VAL A 67 14.73 24.94 14.34
CA VAL A 67 15.69 24.00 14.91
C VAL A 67 16.89 24.77 15.49
N PRO A 68 17.22 24.57 16.79
CA PRO A 68 18.47 25.09 17.34
C PRO A 68 19.67 24.52 16.56
N GLY A 69 20.45 25.39 15.92
CA GLY A 69 21.58 24.98 15.07
C GLY A 69 21.30 25.11 13.56
N GLY A 70 20.05 25.33 13.16
CA GLY A 70 19.70 25.75 11.81
C GLY A 70 19.51 24.63 10.79
N ASP A 71 19.51 23.35 11.19
CA ASP A 71 19.19 22.25 10.26
C ASP A 71 17.72 21.84 10.37
N GLY A 72 16.88 22.43 9.52
CA GLY A 72 15.46 22.14 9.45
C GLY A 72 15.12 20.70 9.06
N ASN A 73 16.08 19.93 8.52
CA ASN A 73 15.84 18.52 8.19
C ASN A 73 15.63 17.66 9.45
N GLU A 74 16.12 18.10 10.62
CA GLU A 74 15.92 17.39 11.88
C GLU A 74 14.44 17.17 12.20
N LEU A 75 13.55 18.07 11.77
CA LEU A 75 12.11 17.98 11.97
C LEU A 75 11.48 16.73 11.31
N TYR A 76 12.13 16.16 10.31
CA TYR A 76 11.65 14.98 9.58
C TYR A 76 12.12 13.65 10.17
N LEU A 77 13.09 13.71 11.08
CA LEU A 77 13.65 12.52 11.72
C LEU A 77 12.60 11.84 12.61
N SER A 78 12.76 10.54 12.80
CA SER A 78 11.79 9.69 13.50
C SER A 78 11.44 10.16 14.93
N GLU A 79 12.37 10.85 15.57
CA GLU A 79 12.31 11.37 16.92
C GLU A 79 11.37 12.58 17.04
N LEU A 80 11.20 13.32 15.95
CA LEU A 80 10.45 14.59 15.92
C LEU A 80 9.24 14.54 14.98
N ARG A 81 9.23 13.62 14.00
CA ARG A 81 8.20 13.59 12.96
C ARG A 81 6.83 13.22 13.52
N VAL A 82 5.83 14.02 13.16
CA VAL A 82 4.41 13.82 13.51
C VAL A 82 3.60 13.13 12.41
N ILE A 83 4.12 13.12 11.18
CA ILE A 83 3.46 12.56 10.01
C ILE A 83 3.76 11.05 9.93
N SER A 84 2.71 10.25 9.71
CA SER A 84 2.78 8.78 9.76
C SER A 84 2.13 8.05 8.59
N THR A 85 1.57 8.76 7.62
CA THR A 85 0.91 8.18 6.43
C THR A 85 1.22 9.01 5.20
N SER A 86 1.27 8.38 4.03
CA SER A 86 1.64 9.04 2.78
C SER A 86 0.68 10.17 2.42
N SER A 87 -0.62 9.96 2.64
CA SER A 87 -1.66 10.99 2.46
C SER A 87 -1.45 12.22 3.35
N LYS A 88 -1.03 12.04 4.60
CA LYS A 88 -0.76 13.16 5.52
C LYS A 88 0.49 13.91 5.12
N LEU A 89 1.49 13.22 4.55
CA LEU A 89 2.69 13.87 4.04
C LEU A 89 2.34 14.79 2.86
N ILE A 90 1.54 14.30 1.91
CA ILE A 90 1.03 15.10 0.78
C ILE A 90 0.28 16.33 1.29
N SER A 91 -0.69 16.15 2.20
CA SER A 91 -1.44 17.27 2.76
C SER A 91 -0.56 18.27 3.53
N GLN A 92 0.49 17.80 4.20
CA GLN A 92 1.44 18.68 4.89
C GLN A 92 2.26 19.51 3.89
N VAL A 93 2.72 18.90 2.80
CA VAL A 93 3.45 19.60 1.72
C VAL A 93 2.54 20.63 1.04
N GLU A 94 1.29 20.28 0.75
CA GLU A 94 0.28 21.19 0.21
C GLU A 94 0.00 22.36 1.15
N PHE A 95 -0.14 22.11 2.44
CA PHE A 95 -0.26 23.17 3.44
C PHE A 95 0.94 24.11 3.40
N CYS A 96 2.17 23.58 3.39
CA CYS A 96 3.38 24.39 3.32
C CYS A 96 3.47 25.22 2.03
N ALA A 97 3.12 24.63 0.88
CA ALA A 97 3.09 25.33 -0.40
C ALA A 97 2.13 26.53 -0.35
N ASN A 98 0.92 26.32 0.19
CA ASN A 98 -0.08 27.37 0.37
C ASN A 98 0.37 28.46 1.34
N GLN A 99 1.02 28.11 2.46
CA GLN A 99 1.56 29.11 3.39
C GLN A 99 2.65 29.99 2.76
N ASN A 100 3.41 29.43 1.82
CA ASN A 100 4.41 30.16 1.04
C ASN A 100 3.81 30.88 -0.19
N GLY A 101 2.49 30.83 -0.40
CA GLY A 101 1.82 31.45 -1.54
C GLY A 101 2.17 30.81 -2.89
N LEU A 102 2.60 29.56 -2.89
CA LEU A 102 2.95 28.80 -4.10
C LEU A 102 1.70 28.21 -4.72
N THR A 103 1.67 28.15 -6.05
CA THR A 103 0.59 27.53 -6.83
C THR A 103 1.13 26.28 -7.50
N TRP A 104 1.57 25.31 -6.69
CA TRP A 104 2.10 24.05 -7.19
C TRP A 104 1.01 23.15 -7.75
N PHE A 105 1.33 22.47 -8.84
CA PHE A 105 0.53 21.37 -9.37
C PHE A 105 0.69 20.11 -8.51
N GLU A 106 -0.18 19.13 -8.72
CA GLU A 106 -0.16 17.87 -7.98
C GLU A 106 1.18 17.14 -8.12
N GLU A 107 1.79 17.17 -9.31
CA GLU A 107 3.08 16.53 -9.57
C GLU A 107 4.23 17.17 -8.77
N GLU A 108 4.18 18.49 -8.54
CA GLU A 108 5.18 19.20 -7.73
C GLU A 108 5.03 18.86 -6.24
N ILE A 109 3.77 18.75 -5.77
CA ILE A 109 3.44 18.32 -4.40
C ILE A 109 3.91 16.89 -4.18
N GLU A 110 3.60 15.97 -5.11
CA GLU A 110 4.04 14.59 -5.08
C GLU A 110 5.57 14.50 -5.17
N SER A 111 6.23 15.33 -5.98
CA SER A 111 7.69 15.37 -6.10
C SER A 111 8.37 15.68 -4.75
N VAL A 112 7.92 16.74 -4.06
CA VAL A 112 8.44 17.10 -2.73
C VAL A 112 8.11 16.01 -1.71
N SER A 113 6.89 15.48 -1.74
CA SER A 113 6.47 14.41 -0.83
C SER A 113 7.29 13.14 -1.04
N LYS A 114 7.59 12.78 -2.29
CA LYS A 114 8.45 11.65 -2.67
C LYS A 114 9.86 11.84 -2.15
N TYR A 115 10.46 13.01 -2.38
CA TYR A 115 11.78 13.34 -1.86
C TYR A 115 11.83 13.19 -0.33
N LEU A 116 10.85 13.75 0.38
CA LEU A 116 10.78 13.62 1.83
C LEU A 116 10.60 12.16 2.27
N ASN A 117 9.78 11.41 1.55
CA ASN A 117 9.55 10.01 1.85
C ASN A 117 10.80 9.15 1.69
N ASP A 118 11.48 9.29 0.56
CA ASP A 118 12.66 8.49 0.21
C ASP A 118 13.85 8.79 1.12
N ASN A 119 13.95 10.01 1.67
CA ASN A 119 15.10 10.42 2.49
C ASN A 119 14.84 10.36 4.01
N PHE A 120 13.59 10.48 4.46
CA PHE A 120 13.28 10.61 5.89
C PHE A 120 12.15 9.71 6.35
N TYR A 121 11.02 9.68 5.64
CA TYR A 121 9.81 9.06 6.19
C TYR A 121 9.75 7.53 6.02
N ASN A 122 10.11 7.00 4.85
CA ASN A 122 10.03 5.58 4.49
C ASN A 122 8.61 4.99 4.70
N LEU A 123 7.58 5.73 4.29
CA LEU A 123 6.18 5.30 4.33
C LEU A 123 5.90 4.32 3.17
N SER A 124 5.04 3.34 3.43
CA SER A 124 4.69 2.26 2.50
C SER A 124 3.22 1.84 2.63
N ASP A 125 2.39 2.73 3.19
CA ASP A 125 0.98 2.49 3.53
C ASP A 125 0.04 2.56 2.32
#